data_AF-A0A956WHJ1-F1
#
_entry.id   AF-A0A956WHJ1-F1
#
_cell.length_a   1.000
_cell.length_b   1.000
_cell.length_c   1.000
_cell.angle_alpha   90.00
_cell.angle_beta   90.00
_cell.angle_gamma   90.00
#
_symmetry.space_group_name_H-M   'P 1'
#
loop_
_entity.id
_entity.type
_entity.pdbx_description
1 polymer ?
#
loop_
_entity_poly.entity_id
_entity_poly.type
_entity_poly.pdbx_seq_one_letter_code
_entity_poly.pdbx_strand_id
1 'polypeptide(L)'
;MNDTTRISGGATLQNNTLASTLVRDLVETYPDTMAILAPLGIDLCCGGSHPLGEALTLHGIDQDTVLPQIAGIIQASSHDQR
;
A
#
# COMPACT_ATOMS: atom_id res chain seq x y z
N MET A 1 -7.74 20.57 -30.78
CA MET A 1 -8.10 19.16 -30.54
C MET A 1 -7.51 18.76 -29.19
N ASN A 2 -8.35 18.59 -28.16
CA ASN A 2 -7.91 18.11 -26.85
C ASN A 2 -8.26 16.62 -26.75
N ASP A 3 -7.24 15.76 -26.76
CA ASP A 3 -7.42 14.33 -26.52
C ASP A 3 -6.22 13.76 -25.75
N THR A 4 -6.51 13.17 -24.60
CA THR A 4 -5.80 12.03 -24.01
C THR A 4 -4.36 12.20 -23.50
N THR A 5 -4.20 12.87 -22.36
CA THR A 5 -3.15 12.48 -21.40
C THR A 5 -3.73 12.49 -19.98
N ARG A 6 -4.65 11.58 -19.71
CA ARG A 6 -5.11 11.30 -18.34
C ARG A 6 -4.48 9.99 -17.86
N ILE A 7 -3.51 10.16 -16.97
CA ILE A 7 -3.13 9.27 -15.86
C ILE A 7 -2.77 7.80 -16.17
N SER A 8 -1.47 7.53 -16.34
CA SER A 8 -0.92 6.20 -16.07
C SER A 8 0.42 6.22 -15.31
N GLY A 9 1.02 7.40 -15.10
CA GLY A 9 2.28 7.54 -14.34
C GLY A 9 2.12 7.71 -12.82
N GLY A 10 0.89 7.86 -12.30
CA GLY A 10 0.65 8.08 -10.87
C GLY A 10 0.79 6.80 -10.05
N ALA A 11 0.21 5.70 -10.53
CA ALA A 11 0.12 4.44 -9.79
C ALA A 11 1.50 3.84 -9.46
N THR A 12 2.46 3.88 -10.39
CA THR A 12 3.82 3.37 -10.18
C THR A 12 4.61 4.16 -9.15
N LEU A 13 4.48 5.50 -9.15
CA LEU A 13 5.13 6.34 -8.15
C LEU A 13 4.53 6.12 -6.76
N GLN A 14 3.20 6.05 -6.68
CA GLN A 14 2.48 5.76 -5.43
C GLN A 14 2.87 4.39 -4.88
N ASN A 15 2.92 3.36 -5.71
CA ASN A 15 3.33 2.01 -5.32
C ASN A 15 4.76 1.99 -4.79
N ASN A 16 5.69 2.71 -5.42
CA ASN A 16 7.07 2.80 -4.94
C ASN A 16 7.16 3.52 -3.58
N THR A 17 6.40 4.60 -3.40
CA THR A 17 6.29 5.29 -2.10
C THR A 17 5.73 4.35 -1.03
N LEU A 18 4.64 3.63 -1.32
CA LEU A 18 4.05 2.64 -0.40
C LEU A 18 5.05 1.53 -0.06
N ALA A 19 5.77 0.99 -1.05
CA ALA A 19 6.78 -0.03 -0.84
C ALA A 19 7.93 0.44 0.08
N SER A 20 8.30 1.72 -0.01
CA SER A 20 9.32 2.34 0.86
C SER A 20 8.80 2.83 2.22
N THR A 21 7.48 2.82 2.44
CA THR A 21 6.86 3.25 3.70
C THR A 21 6.91 2.12 4.72
N LEU A 22 7.16 2.44 5.99
CA LEU A 22 7.14 1.43 7.05
C LEU A 22 5.72 0.87 7.23
N VAL A 23 5.63 -0.43 7.46
CA VAL A 23 4.34 -1.08 7.70
C VAL A 23 3.62 -0.46 8.90
N ARG A 24 4.34 -0.09 9.97
CA ARG A 24 3.73 0.59 11.13
C ARG A 24 3.10 1.92 10.74
N ASP A 25 3.83 2.77 10.01
CA ASP A 25 3.41 4.13 9.70
C ASP A 25 2.18 4.08 8.78
N LEU A 26 2.18 3.11 7.86
CA LEU A 26 1.06 2.84 6.97
C LEU A 26 -0.20 2.46 7.74
N VAL A 27 -0.09 1.51 8.68
CA VAL A 27 -1.24 1.03 9.49
C VAL A 27 -1.70 2.08 10.49
N GLU A 28 -0.78 2.85 11.07
CA GLU A 28 -1.11 3.98 11.97
C GLU A 28 -1.88 5.08 11.22
N THR A 29 -1.51 5.35 9.97
CA THR A 29 -2.20 6.34 9.13
C THR A 29 -3.50 5.81 8.54
N TYR A 30 -3.49 4.56 8.09
CA TYR A 30 -4.59 3.90 7.39
C TYR A 30 -4.86 2.52 8.02
N PRO A 31 -5.58 2.45 9.16
CA PRO A 31 -5.82 1.20 9.87
C PRO A 31 -6.58 0.16 9.03
N ASP A 32 -7.39 0.62 8.06
CA ASP A 32 -8.13 -0.25 7.13
C ASP A 32 -7.19 -1.13 6.28
N THR A 33 -5.93 -0.73 6.08
CA THR A 33 -4.94 -1.53 5.33
C THR A 33 -4.63 -2.87 6.03
N MET A 34 -4.87 -2.98 7.34
CA MET A 34 -4.75 -4.25 8.07
C MET A 34 -5.66 -5.35 7.54
N ALA A 35 -6.78 -5.00 6.88
CA ALA A 35 -7.64 -5.99 6.24
C ALA A 35 -6.91 -6.80 5.15
N ILE A 36 -5.88 -6.21 4.52
CA ILE A 36 -5.03 -6.87 3.52
C ILE A 36 -3.80 -7.48 4.18
N LEU A 37 -3.18 -6.80 5.15
CA LEU A 37 -1.91 -7.24 5.74
C LEU A 37 -2.06 -8.44 6.69
N ALA A 38 -3.13 -8.47 7.50
CA ALA A 38 -3.38 -9.54 8.46
C ALA A 38 -3.48 -10.94 7.83
N PRO A 39 -4.28 -11.17 6.76
CA PRO A 39 -4.34 -12.50 6.13
C PRO A 39 -3.03 -12.90 5.42
N LEU A 40 -2.18 -11.92 5.10
CA LEU A 40 -0.84 -12.15 4.53
C LEU A 40 0.21 -12.50 5.60
N GLY A 41 -0.15 -12.46 6.89
CA GLY A 41 0.75 -12.70 8.01
C GLY A 41 1.74 -11.56 8.26
N ILE A 42 1.48 -10.36 7.73
CA ILE A 42 2.30 -9.18 7.97
C ILE A 42 1.82 -8.49 9.24
N ASP A 43 2.59 -8.68 10.33
CA ASP A 43 2.29 -8.11 11.65
C ASP A 43 3.17 -6.92 12.01
N LEU A 44 2.65 -6.04 12.86
CA LEU A 44 3.40 -4.89 13.39
C LEU A 44 4.53 -5.27 14.36
N CYS A 45 4.49 -6.48 14.94
CA CYS A 45 5.47 -6.94 15.92
C CYS A 45 6.85 -7.25 15.29
N CYS A 46 6.86 -7.84 14.08
CA CYS A 46 8.08 -8.23 13.37
C CYS A 46 8.24 -7.55 11.99
N GLY A 47 7.13 -7.19 11.34
CA GLY A 47 7.10 -6.49 10.06
C GLY A 47 6.96 -4.97 10.19
N GLY A 48 6.54 -4.44 11.34
CA GLY A 48 6.27 -3.01 11.55
C GLY A 48 7.50 -2.09 11.45
N SER A 49 8.72 -2.64 11.58
CA SER A 49 9.96 -1.89 11.43
C SER A 49 10.57 -1.99 10.03
N HIS A 50 9.97 -2.77 9.15
CA HIS A 50 10.42 -2.92 7.76
C HIS A 50 9.54 -2.09 6.82
N PRO A 51 10.10 -1.63 5.69
CA PRO A 51 9.31 -1.14 4.57
C PRO A 51 8.32 -2.19 4.09
N LEU A 52 7.14 -1.78 3.64
CA LEU A 52 6.10 -2.68 3.15
C LEU A 52 6.63 -3.61 2.04
N GLY A 53 7.41 -3.07 1.10
CA GLY A 53 7.96 -3.87 0.00
C GLY A 53 8.94 -4.95 0.48
N GLU A 54 9.75 -4.62 1.50
CA GLU A 54 10.66 -5.58 2.12
C GLU A 54 9.89 -6.64 2.91
N ALA A 55 8.88 -6.24 3.69
CA ALA A 55 8.00 -7.15 4.41
C ALA A 55 7.30 -8.13 3.45
N LEU A 56 6.74 -7.65 2.34
CA LEU A 56 6.14 -8.52 1.31
C LEU A 56 7.16 -9.49 0.72
N THR A 57 8.37 -9.02 0.42
CA THR A 57 9.44 -9.85 -0.14
C THR A 57 9.90 -10.94 0.84
N LEU A 58 10.04 -10.61 2.13
CA LEU A 58 10.40 -11.57 3.18
C LEU A 58 9.36 -12.68 3.34
N HIS A 59 8.09 -12.37 3.06
CA HIS A 59 6.98 -13.32 3.08
C HIS A 59 6.78 -14.03 1.74
N GLY A 60 7.58 -13.72 0.71
CA GLY A 60 7.45 -14.30 -0.63
C GLY A 60 6.20 -13.83 -1.38
N ILE A 61 5.68 -12.65 -1.05
CA ILE A 61 4.47 -12.08 -1.62
C ILE A 61 4.82 -11.07 -2.72
N ASP A 62 4.07 -11.14 -3.82
CA ASP A 62 4.25 -10.23 -4.95
C ASP A 62 3.69 -8.83 -4.65
N GLN A 63 4.61 -7.86 -4.66
CA GLN A 63 4.31 -6.46 -4.42
C GLN A 63 3.40 -5.87 -5.49
N ASP A 64 3.53 -6.29 -6.75
CA ASP A 64 2.69 -5.80 -7.85
C ASP A 64 1.23 -6.23 -7.69
N THR A 65 0.97 -7.25 -6.87
CA THR A 65 -0.39 -7.73 -6.58
C THR A 65 -1.00 -7.05 -5.35
N VAL A 66 -0.18 -6.72 -4.35
CA VAL A 66 -0.64 -6.19 -3.06
C VAL A 66 -0.66 -4.66 -3.01
N LEU A 67 0.34 -3.99 -3.56
CA LEU A 67 0.42 -2.52 -3.54
C LEU A 67 -0.81 -1.84 -4.16
N PRO A 68 -1.36 -2.31 -5.30
CA PRO A 68 -2.59 -1.72 -5.86
C PRO A 68 -3.82 -1.91 -4.95
N GLN A 69 -3.90 -3.01 -4.21
CA GLN A 69 -5.02 -3.27 -3.29
C GLN A 69 -4.97 -2.30 -2.09
N ILE A 70 -3.78 -2.12 -1.53
CA ILE A 70 -3.54 -1.17 -0.44
C ILE A 70 -3.82 0.26 -0.92
N ALA A 71 -3.33 0.63 -2.11
CA ALA A 71 -3.63 1.93 -2.71
C ALA A 71 -5.13 2.15 -2.90
N GLY A 72 -5.88 1.12 -3.28
CA GLY A 72 -7.35 1.16 -3.39
C GLY A 72 -8.04 1.44 -2.05
N ILE A 73 -7.59 0.80 -0.96
CA ILE A 73 -8.10 1.07 0.40
C ILE A 73 -7.81 2.51 0.80
N ILE A 74 -6.58 2.99 0.64
CA ILE A 74 -6.20 4.36 0.98
C ILE A 74 -7.06 5.36 0.21
N GLN A 75 -7.30 5.13 -1.08
CA GLN A 75 -8.17 5.98 -1.90
C GLN A 75 -9.62 5.97 -1.40
N ALA A 76 -10.13 4.82 -0.96
CA ALA A 76 -11.46 4.71 -0.38
C ALA A 76 -11.56 5.45 0.96
N SER A 77 -10.60 5.24 1.88
CA SER A 77 -10.55 5.91 3.19
C SER A 77 -10.34 7.43 3.05
N SER A 78 -9.59 7.88 2.03
CA SER A 78 -9.39 9.30 1.72
C SER A 78 -10.65 9.97 1.13
N HIS A 79 -11.57 9.18 0.54
CA HIS A 79 -12.81 9.68 -0.05
C HIS A 79 -13.96 9.78 0.98
N ASP A 80 -13.88 9.04 2.08
CA ASP A 80 -14.92 8.91 3.11
C ASP A 80 -14.76 9.86 4.32
N GLN A 81 -13.74 10.73 4.33
CA GLN A 81 -13.56 11.75 5.39
C GLN A 81 -14.42 13.01 5.13
N ARG A 82 -15.75 12.87 5.04
CA ARG A 82 -16.68 14.00 4.89
C ARG A 82 -17.80 14.05 5.93
#